data_AF-A0A8T5GTQ5-F1
#
_entry.id   AF-A0A8T5GTQ5-F1
#
_cell.length_a   1.000
_cell.length_b   1.000
_cell.length_c   1.000
_cell.angle_alpha   90.00
_cell.angle_beta   90.00
_cell.angle_gamma   90.00
#
_symmetry.space_group_name_H-M   'P 1'
#
loop_
_entity.id
_entity.type
_entity.pdbx_description
1 polymer ?
#
loop_
_entity_poly.entity_id
_entity_poly.type
_entity_poly.pdbx_seq_one_letter_code
_entity_poly.pdbx_strand_id
1 'polypeptide(L)'
;MLGLPLAGLNGKIGTKELDKEGAQLPRLGRELAGAAKLAGVKGVFHSDELPAYGIEQEHVDHVRSALSLAPEDGFILCLAPQWQAELALESVLQRARMAWHRIPQEVRNVVVKKGAPDDGTTSPMRPLPGGARMYPETDVPSIVIDSDRWQSTMSSLPMSDQEREERMAGYQVSSDQAKQLVARELDDVYVDHVGEMPHKGWASVVLENDEAQPELCATVLKVKEQGDITRESMNDIIAAFVGQQPTLEQIAAYGEANGYKPADEGDLAATIQSIVEERSDFVKERGMGAMGPLMGVVMQTVGAADGKVVSALLRAAIQGKME
;
A
#
# COMPACT_ATOMS: atom_id res chain seq x y z
N MET A 1 -38.26 -30.91 -0.41
CA MET A 1 -36.82 -31.29 -0.44
C MET A 1 -36.66 -32.33 -1.53
N LEU A 2 -35.70 -32.16 -2.43
CA LEU A 2 -35.39 -33.13 -3.47
C LEU A 2 -34.00 -33.71 -3.23
N GLY A 3 -33.82 -34.99 -3.59
CA GLY A 3 -32.56 -35.70 -3.51
C GLY A 3 -32.08 -36.14 -4.89
N LEU A 4 -30.78 -36.05 -5.12
CA LEU A 4 -30.11 -36.50 -6.34
C LEU A 4 -29.11 -37.61 -5.99
N PRO A 5 -29.32 -38.85 -6.45
CA PRO A 5 -28.33 -39.92 -6.33
C PRO A 5 -27.14 -39.65 -7.26
N LEU A 6 -25.92 -39.81 -6.75
CA LEU A 6 -24.67 -39.63 -7.48
C LEU A 6 -23.81 -40.89 -7.39
N ALA A 7 -23.89 -41.71 -8.44
CA ALA A 7 -23.26 -43.03 -8.46
C ALA A 7 -21.73 -42.96 -8.32
N GLY A 8 -21.16 -43.78 -7.44
CA GLY A 8 -19.70 -43.92 -7.26
C GLY A 8 -18.96 -42.66 -6.75
N LEU A 9 -19.69 -41.65 -6.26
CA LEU A 9 -19.15 -40.40 -5.73
C LEU A 9 -19.08 -40.33 -4.20
N ASN A 10 -19.46 -41.38 -3.47
CA ASN A 10 -19.32 -41.41 -2.02
C ASN A 10 -17.84 -41.24 -1.62
N GLY A 11 -17.55 -40.36 -0.66
CA GLY A 11 -16.20 -40.07 -0.19
C GLY A 11 -15.33 -39.24 -1.15
N LYS A 12 -15.86 -38.82 -2.31
CA LYS A 12 -15.17 -38.01 -3.32
C LYS A 12 -15.66 -36.56 -3.39
N ILE A 13 -16.80 -36.25 -2.79
CA ILE A 13 -17.40 -34.91 -2.83
C ILE A 13 -16.74 -34.00 -1.79
N GLY A 14 -16.49 -34.52 -0.59
CA GLY A 14 -15.95 -33.79 0.55
C GLY A 14 -14.43 -33.88 0.75
N THR A 15 -13.71 -34.58 -0.13
CA THR A 15 -12.27 -34.89 0.03
C THR A 15 -11.43 -33.63 0.20
N LYS A 16 -10.57 -33.63 1.21
CA LYS A 16 -9.63 -32.53 1.48
C LYS A 16 -8.24 -32.99 1.05
N GLU A 17 -7.73 -32.39 -0.01
CA GLU A 17 -6.35 -32.60 -0.47
C GLU A 17 -5.61 -31.26 -0.43
N LEU A 18 -4.31 -31.32 -0.13
CA LEU A 18 -3.42 -30.17 -0.16
C LEU A 18 -2.56 -30.25 -1.42
N ASP A 19 -2.20 -29.09 -1.97
CA ASP A 19 -1.19 -29.00 -3.02
C ASP A 19 0.24 -29.09 -2.45
N LYS A 20 1.23 -28.96 -3.33
CA LYS A 20 2.66 -29.06 -2.96
C LYS A 20 3.12 -27.93 -2.03
N GLU A 21 2.40 -26.82 -2.00
CA GLU A 21 2.70 -25.63 -1.19
C GLU A 21 1.87 -25.59 0.10
N GLY A 22 1.02 -26.60 0.32
CA GLY A 22 0.19 -26.76 1.52
C GLY A 22 -1.16 -26.07 1.46
N ALA A 23 -1.57 -25.52 0.30
CA ALA A 23 -2.88 -24.91 0.12
C ALA A 23 -3.95 -25.97 -0.17
N GLN A 24 -5.17 -25.75 0.33
CA GLN A 24 -6.27 -26.69 0.15
C GLN A 24 -6.81 -26.63 -1.28
N LEU A 25 -6.82 -27.78 -1.98
CA LEU A 25 -7.46 -27.89 -3.28
C LEU A 25 -8.99 -27.72 -3.18
N PRO A 26 -9.65 -27.11 -4.18
CA PRO A 26 -11.11 -26.97 -4.20
C PRO A 26 -11.80 -28.34 -4.08
N ARG A 27 -12.68 -28.47 -3.08
CA ARG A 27 -13.49 -29.68 -2.90
C ARG A 27 -14.57 -29.75 -3.99
N LEU A 28 -14.82 -30.93 -4.53
CA LEU A 28 -15.90 -31.14 -5.50
C LEU A 28 -17.25 -30.65 -4.96
N GLY A 29 -17.53 -30.81 -3.67
CA GLY A 29 -18.72 -30.26 -3.03
C GLY A 29 -18.87 -28.73 -3.17
N ARG A 30 -17.76 -27.96 -3.13
CA ARG A 30 -17.79 -26.51 -3.39
C ARG A 30 -18.15 -26.23 -4.86
N GLU A 31 -17.67 -27.03 -5.79
CA GLU A 31 -17.97 -26.92 -7.23
C GLU A 31 -19.44 -27.25 -7.53
N LEU A 32 -19.97 -28.33 -6.91
CA LEU A 32 -21.38 -28.71 -7.03
C LEU A 32 -22.29 -27.64 -6.41
N ALA A 33 -21.93 -27.11 -5.24
CA ALA A 33 -22.65 -26.00 -4.63
C ALA A 33 -22.61 -24.73 -5.49
N GLY A 34 -21.48 -24.44 -6.14
CA GLY A 34 -21.35 -23.35 -7.11
C GLY A 34 -22.31 -23.51 -8.28
N ALA A 35 -22.38 -24.70 -8.87
CA ALA A 35 -23.32 -25.02 -9.95
C ALA A 35 -24.79 -24.88 -9.49
N ALA A 36 -25.12 -25.34 -8.29
CA ALA A 36 -26.47 -25.21 -7.74
C ALA A 36 -26.89 -23.73 -7.57
N LYS A 37 -25.97 -22.87 -7.09
CA LYS A 37 -26.23 -21.44 -6.85
C LYS A 37 -26.65 -20.67 -8.10
N LEU A 38 -26.32 -21.15 -9.30
CA LEU A 38 -26.79 -20.57 -10.56
C LEU A 38 -28.32 -20.58 -10.68
N ALA A 39 -28.99 -21.55 -10.05
CA ALA A 39 -30.44 -21.62 -9.94
C ALA A 39 -31.02 -20.74 -8.81
N GLY A 40 -30.20 -19.93 -8.14
CA GLY A 40 -30.62 -19.01 -7.08
C GLY A 40 -30.84 -19.64 -5.71
N VAL A 41 -30.45 -20.91 -5.50
CA VAL A 41 -30.49 -21.54 -4.16
C VAL A 41 -29.31 -21.09 -3.31
N LYS A 42 -29.46 -21.08 -1.99
CA LYS A 42 -28.36 -20.71 -1.06
C LYS A 42 -27.21 -21.73 -1.10
N GLY A 43 -27.53 -22.99 -1.38
CA GLY A 43 -26.58 -24.10 -1.44
C GLY A 43 -27.30 -25.44 -1.50
N VAL A 44 -26.53 -26.51 -1.40
CA VAL A 44 -26.99 -27.90 -1.35
C VAL A 44 -26.23 -28.63 -0.24
N PHE A 45 -26.81 -29.72 0.25
CA PHE A 45 -26.13 -30.62 1.19
C PHE A 45 -25.61 -31.85 0.45
N HIS A 46 -24.42 -32.33 0.76
CA HIS A 46 -23.88 -33.57 0.18
C HIS A 46 -23.64 -34.67 1.22
N SER A 47 -23.65 -35.93 0.77
CA SER A 47 -23.45 -37.09 1.67
C SER A 47 -22.18 -37.00 2.51
N ASP A 48 -21.05 -36.55 1.95
CA ASP A 48 -19.76 -36.54 2.66
C ASP A 48 -19.64 -35.44 3.75
N GLU A 49 -20.57 -34.48 3.83
CA GLU A 49 -20.62 -33.51 4.93
C GLU A 49 -21.69 -33.84 5.96
N LEU A 50 -22.41 -34.95 5.78
CA LEU A 50 -23.42 -35.46 6.69
C LEU A 50 -22.90 -36.74 7.37
N PRO A 51 -23.23 -37.00 8.64
CA PRO A 51 -24.16 -36.25 9.50
C PRO A 51 -23.56 -34.94 10.04
N ALA A 52 -24.29 -33.82 9.88
CA ALA A 52 -23.97 -32.51 10.43
C ALA A 52 -25.19 -31.58 10.35
N TYR A 53 -25.06 -30.33 10.81
CA TYR A 53 -26.11 -29.29 10.69
C TYR A 53 -27.46 -29.65 11.33
N GLY A 54 -27.46 -30.52 12.34
CA GLY A 54 -28.67 -31.04 12.98
C GLY A 54 -29.30 -32.25 12.28
N ILE A 55 -28.66 -32.80 11.24
CA ILE A 55 -29.08 -34.04 10.57
C ILE A 55 -28.30 -35.21 11.17
N GLU A 56 -29.01 -36.05 11.93
CA GLU A 56 -28.46 -37.27 12.54
C GLU A 56 -28.26 -38.42 11.55
N GLN A 57 -27.44 -39.41 11.94
CA GLN A 57 -27.13 -40.59 11.11
C GLN A 57 -28.38 -41.36 10.68
N GLU A 58 -29.39 -41.47 11.55
CA GLU A 58 -30.67 -42.11 11.22
C GLU A 58 -31.34 -41.46 9.99
N HIS A 59 -31.30 -40.12 9.89
CA HIS A 59 -31.84 -39.40 8.73
C HIS A 59 -31.03 -39.69 7.46
N VAL A 60 -29.71 -39.78 7.58
CA VAL A 60 -28.82 -40.12 6.46
C VAL A 60 -29.16 -41.52 5.95
N ASP A 61 -29.29 -42.50 6.84
CA ASP A 61 -29.59 -43.89 6.50
C ASP A 61 -30.98 -44.02 5.85
N HIS A 62 -31.97 -43.26 6.33
CA HIS A 62 -33.29 -43.17 5.70
C HIS A 62 -33.21 -42.61 4.27
N VAL A 63 -32.44 -41.55 4.02
CA VAL A 63 -32.25 -40.99 2.67
C VAL A 63 -31.57 -42.02 1.75
N ARG A 64 -30.52 -42.70 2.23
CA ARG A 64 -29.83 -43.74 1.45
C ARG A 64 -30.76 -44.87 1.06
N SER A 65 -31.62 -45.30 1.99
CA SER A 65 -32.63 -46.34 1.76
C SER A 65 -33.70 -45.88 0.77
N ALA A 66 -34.24 -44.66 0.94
CA ALA A 66 -35.27 -44.10 0.07
C ALA A 66 -34.80 -43.91 -1.38
N LEU A 67 -33.52 -43.55 -1.56
CA LEU A 67 -32.89 -43.40 -2.88
C LEU A 67 -32.29 -44.71 -3.43
N SER A 68 -32.39 -45.83 -2.69
CA SER A 68 -31.83 -47.13 -3.07
C SER A 68 -30.34 -47.08 -3.45
N LEU A 69 -29.53 -46.39 -2.64
CA LEU A 69 -28.11 -46.13 -2.91
C LEU A 69 -27.22 -47.33 -2.55
N ALA A 70 -26.26 -47.66 -3.41
CA ALA A 70 -25.18 -48.58 -3.07
C ALA A 70 -24.16 -47.92 -2.10
N PRO A 71 -23.33 -48.68 -1.35
CA PRO A 71 -22.34 -48.11 -0.42
C PRO A 71 -21.38 -47.08 -1.05
N GLU A 72 -21.06 -47.24 -2.33
CA GLU A 72 -20.20 -46.37 -3.13
C GLU A 72 -20.90 -45.11 -3.65
N ASP A 73 -22.23 -45.02 -3.53
CA ASP A 73 -23.01 -43.91 -4.05
C ASP A 73 -23.15 -42.78 -3.03
N GLY A 74 -22.93 -41.56 -3.53
CA GLY A 74 -23.19 -40.32 -2.80
C GLY A 74 -24.58 -39.78 -3.12
N PHE A 75 -25.00 -38.73 -2.42
CA PHE A 75 -26.22 -38.02 -2.74
C PHE A 75 -26.09 -36.52 -2.46
N ILE A 76 -26.96 -35.74 -3.12
CA ILE A 76 -27.12 -34.30 -2.90
C ILE A 76 -28.57 -34.00 -2.51
N LEU A 77 -28.77 -33.15 -1.51
CA LEU A 77 -30.09 -32.66 -1.09
C LEU A 77 -30.23 -31.17 -1.38
N CYS A 78 -31.38 -30.79 -1.94
CA CYS A 78 -31.74 -29.39 -2.16
C CYS A 78 -33.05 -29.04 -1.44
N LEU A 79 -33.00 -28.00 -0.61
CA LEU A 79 -34.15 -27.43 0.09
C LEU A 79 -34.54 -26.10 -0.56
N ALA A 80 -35.42 -26.17 -1.54
CA ALA A 80 -35.98 -25.03 -2.25
C ALA A 80 -37.39 -25.39 -2.78
N PRO A 81 -38.19 -24.43 -3.28
CA PRO A 81 -39.39 -24.73 -4.06
C PRO A 81 -39.08 -25.73 -5.18
N GLN A 82 -40.03 -26.61 -5.51
CA GLN A 82 -39.79 -27.75 -6.39
C GLN A 82 -39.09 -27.37 -7.71
N TRP A 83 -39.63 -26.40 -8.44
CA TRP A 83 -39.06 -25.93 -9.72
C TRP A 83 -37.61 -25.45 -9.59
N GLN A 84 -37.26 -24.81 -8.46
CA GLN A 84 -35.93 -24.27 -8.21
C GLN A 84 -34.95 -25.39 -7.81
N ALA A 85 -35.43 -26.34 -7.00
CA ALA A 85 -34.65 -27.51 -6.60
C ALA A 85 -34.34 -28.41 -7.80
N GLU A 86 -35.28 -28.58 -8.73
CA GLU A 86 -35.07 -29.31 -9.99
C GLU A 86 -33.97 -28.67 -10.84
N LEU A 87 -34.02 -27.36 -11.08
CA LEU A 87 -32.98 -26.63 -11.82
C LEU A 87 -31.59 -26.69 -11.14
N ALA A 88 -31.56 -26.57 -9.81
CA ALA A 88 -30.33 -26.65 -9.03
C ALA A 88 -29.72 -28.04 -9.12
N LEU A 89 -30.52 -29.10 -8.93
CA LEU A 89 -30.05 -30.48 -8.99
C LEU A 89 -29.68 -30.91 -10.41
N GLU A 90 -30.35 -30.38 -11.44
CA GLU A 90 -29.94 -30.60 -12.83
C GLU A 90 -28.54 -30.00 -13.09
N SER A 91 -28.31 -28.77 -12.64
CA SER A 91 -27.00 -28.11 -12.76
C SER A 91 -25.90 -28.88 -12.00
N VAL A 92 -26.22 -29.39 -10.81
CA VAL A 92 -25.33 -30.26 -10.01
C VAL A 92 -25.04 -31.56 -10.74
N LEU A 93 -26.05 -32.21 -11.32
CA LEU A 93 -25.89 -33.47 -12.06
C LEU A 93 -24.96 -33.28 -13.27
N GLN A 94 -25.14 -32.20 -14.02
CA GLN A 94 -24.25 -31.87 -15.14
C GLN A 94 -22.80 -31.67 -14.64
N ARG A 95 -22.61 -30.91 -13.56
CA ARG A 95 -21.28 -30.68 -12.97
C ARG A 95 -20.65 -31.98 -12.46
N ALA A 96 -21.42 -32.85 -11.82
CA ALA A 96 -20.97 -34.15 -11.33
C ALA A 96 -20.54 -35.08 -12.47
N ARG A 97 -21.26 -35.08 -13.60
CA ARG A 97 -20.86 -35.82 -14.80
C ARG A 97 -19.53 -35.30 -15.37
N MET A 98 -19.36 -33.98 -15.44
CA MET A 98 -18.11 -33.38 -15.92
C MET A 98 -16.90 -33.79 -15.07
N ALA A 99 -17.07 -34.00 -13.76
CA ALA A 99 -16.00 -34.41 -12.85
C ALA A 99 -15.37 -35.77 -13.22
N TRP A 100 -16.09 -36.64 -13.92
CA TRP A 100 -15.56 -37.92 -14.43
C TRP A 100 -14.75 -37.78 -15.72
N HIS A 101 -14.84 -36.65 -16.42
CA HIS A 101 -14.20 -36.43 -17.70
C HIS A 101 -12.89 -35.66 -17.57
N ARG A 102 -12.97 -34.33 -17.63
CA ARG A 102 -11.83 -33.41 -17.60
C ARG A 102 -12.19 -32.19 -16.78
N ILE A 103 -11.17 -31.47 -16.33
CA ILE A 103 -11.36 -30.19 -15.63
C ILE A 103 -12.12 -29.23 -16.55
N PRO A 104 -13.30 -28.74 -16.13
CA PRO A 104 -14.10 -27.81 -16.92
C PRO A 104 -13.37 -26.50 -17.18
N GLN A 105 -13.43 -26.02 -18.41
CA GLN A 105 -12.97 -24.68 -18.75
C GLN A 105 -14.04 -23.65 -18.39
N GLU A 106 -13.73 -22.73 -17.48
CA GLU A 106 -14.69 -21.75 -16.98
C GLU A 106 -14.02 -20.50 -16.42
N VAL A 107 -14.82 -19.45 -16.25
CA VAL A 107 -14.40 -18.24 -15.53
C VAL A 107 -14.62 -18.47 -14.04
N ARG A 108 -13.60 -18.17 -13.24
CA ARG A 108 -13.60 -18.41 -11.80
C ARG A 108 -13.28 -17.11 -11.05
N ASN A 109 -13.91 -16.94 -9.89
CA ASN A 109 -13.67 -15.80 -9.00
C ASN A 109 -12.78 -16.23 -7.84
N VAL A 110 -11.79 -15.41 -7.48
CA VAL A 110 -11.00 -15.59 -6.26
C VAL A 110 -11.94 -15.54 -5.06
N VAL A 111 -11.81 -16.51 -4.16
CA VAL A 111 -12.60 -16.55 -2.92
C VAL A 111 -12.00 -15.53 -1.96
N VAL A 112 -12.74 -14.45 -1.69
CA VAL A 112 -12.33 -13.38 -0.79
C VAL A 112 -13.08 -13.50 0.53
N LYS A 113 -12.36 -13.41 1.65
CA LYS A 113 -12.91 -13.38 3.01
C LYS A 113 -12.26 -12.25 3.79
N LYS A 114 -13.06 -11.39 4.43
CA LYS A 114 -12.58 -10.21 5.18
C LYS A 114 -11.65 -9.29 4.37
N GLY A 115 -11.88 -9.15 3.07
CA GLY A 115 -11.11 -8.24 2.21
C GLY A 115 -9.78 -8.78 1.67
N ALA A 116 -9.43 -10.03 1.96
CA ALA A 116 -8.26 -10.70 1.39
C ALA A 116 -8.64 -12.06 0.79
N PRO A 117 -7.85 -12.61 -0.16
CA PRO A 117 -8.01 -14.00 -0.59
C PRO A 117 -7.99 -14.93 0.64
N ASP A 118 -8.99 -15.82 0.77
CA ASP A 118 -9.13 -16.68 1.97
C ASP A 118 -7.98 -17.70 2.06
N ASP A 119 -7.80 -18.45 0.98
CA ASP A 119 -6.91 -19.61 0.87
C ASP A 119 -6.26 -19.71 -0.52
N GLY A 120 -6.29 -18.63 -1.32
CA GLY A 120 -5.85 -18.63 -2.71
C GLY A 120 -6.74 -19.44 -3.65
N THR A 121 -7.86 -19.99 -3.17
CA THR A 121 -8.78 -20.77 -4.00
C THR A 121 -9.70 -19.88 -4.82
N THR A 122 -10.32 -20.51 -5.82
CA THR A 122 -11.28 -19.89 -6.71
C THR A 122 -12.61 -20.63 -6.66
N SER A 123 -13.69 -19.97 -7.04
CA SER A 123 -15.04 -20.53 -7.14
C SER A 123 -15.57 -20.34 -8.57
N PRO A 124 -16.36 -21.29 -9.10
CA PRO A 124 -16.91 -21.18 -10.44
C PRO A 124 -17.87 -19.99 -10.51
N MET A 125 -17.72 -19.16 -11.54
CA MET A 125 -18.59 -17.99 -11.78
C MET A 125 -19.54 -18.24 -12.95
N ARG A 126 -18.98 -18.56 -14.12
CA ARG A 126 -19.73 -18.78 -15.36
C ARG A 126 -18.91 -19.60 -16.36
N PRO A 127 -19.55 -20.23 -17.36
CA PRO A 127 -18.84 -20.86 -18.47
C PRO A 127 -17.90 -19.88 -19.18
N LEU A 128 -16.85 -20.40 -19.83
CA LEU A 128 -16.01 -19.56 -20.67
C LEU A 128 -16.86 -18.83 -21.72
N PRO A 129 -16.62 -17.53 -21.95
CA PRO A 129 -17.24 -16.86 -23.07
C PRO A 129 -16.82 -17.56 -24.37
N GLY A 130 -17.75 -17.68 -25.31
CA GLY A 130 -17.41 -18.11 -26.66
C GLY A 130 -16.46 -17.11 -27.33
N GLY A 131 -15.87 -17.51 -28.46
CA GLY A 131 -14.99 -16.63 -29.23
C GLY A 131 -15.69 -15.32 -29.63
N ALA A 132 -15.00 -14.20 -29.43
CA ALA A 132 -15.50 -12.91 -29.88
C ALA A 132 -15.54 -12.88 -31.42
N ARG A 133 -16.70 -12.47 -31.98
CA ARG A 133 -16.81 -12.19 -33.42
C ARG A 133 -16.30 -10.78 -33.65
N MET A 134 -15.17 -10.66 -34.34
CA MET A 134 -14.59 -9.37 -34.70
C MET A 134 -14.87 -9.08 -36.17
N TYR A 135 -15.22 -7.83 -36.47
CA TYR A 135 -15.32 -7.29 -37.81
C TYR A 135 -14.56 -5.95 -37.83
N PRO A 136 -13.98 -5.53 -38.97
CA PRO A 136 -13.35 -4.22 -39.06
C PRO A 136 -14.33 -3.11 -38.67
N GLU A 137 -13.89 -2.21 -37.78
CA GLU A 137 -14.63 -1.00 -37.43
C GLU A 137 -14.60 -0.03 -38.61
N THR A 138 -15.73 0.14 -39.29
CA THR A 138 -15.81 0.92 -40.54
C THR A 138 -15.97 2.41 -40.30
N ASP A 139 -16.39 2.82 -39.10
CA ASP A 139 -16.57 4.23 -38.76
C ASP A 139 -15.23 4.92 -38.45
N VAL A 140 -14.17 4.13 -38.20
CA VAL A 140 -12.83 4.63 -37.91
C VAL A 140 -11.92 4.40 -39.13
N PRO A 141 -11.40 5.48 -39.76
CA PRO A 141 -10.42 5.36 -40.82
C PRO A 141 -9.16 4.62 -40.35
N SER A 142 -8.54 3.86 -41.25
CA SER A 142 -7.26 3.20 -40.94
C SER A 142 -6.16 4.22 -40.67
N ILE A 143 -5.49 4.08 -39.53
CA ILE A 143 -4.36 4.92 -39.14
C ILE A 143 -3.07 4.23 -39.59
N VAL A 144 -2.38 4.84 -40.55
CA VAL A 144 -1.04 4.41 -40.97
C VAL A 144 -0.01 5.00 -40.01
N ILE A 145 0.89 4.16 -39.51
CA ILE A 145 2.05 4.59 -38.72
C ILE A 145 3.26 4.54 -39.66
N ASP A 146 3.70 5.70 -40.13
CA ASP A 146 4.89 5.82 -40.97
C ASP A 146 6.19 5.68 -40.16
N SER A 147 7.31 5.56 -40.88
CA SER A 147 8.64 5.41 -40.28
C SER A 147 9.04 6.61 -39.43
N ASP A 148 8.66 7.82 -39.84
CA ASP A 148 9.10 9.05 -39.20
C ASP A 148 8.41 9.22 -37.86
N ARG A 149 7.09 8.96 -37.80
CA ARG A 149 6.30 8.92 -36.57
C ARG A 149 6.77 7.81 -35.62
N TRP A 150 7.14 6.64 -36.16
CA TRP A 150 7.69 5.55 -35.36
C TRP A 150 9.02 5.97 -34.70
N GLN A 151 9.95 6.49 -35.50
CA GLN A 151 11.27 6.93 -35.03
C GLN A 151 11.15 8.08 -34.02
N SER A 152 10.31 9.09 -34.29
CA SER A 152 10.11 10.21 -33.36
C SER A 152 9.59 9.72 -32.00
N THR A 153 8.63 8.79 -32.00
CA THR A 153 8.07 8.22 -30.77
C THR A 153 9.11 7.42 -29.99
N MET A 154 9.91 6.61 -30.68
CA MET A 154 11.00 5.85 -30.05
C MET A 154 12.07 6.76 -29.44
N SER A 155 12.38 7.88 -30.10
CA SER A 155 13.36 8.85 -29.59
C SER A 155 12.85 9.69 -28.41
N SER A 156 11.53 9.76 -28.21
CA SER A 156 10.88 10.53 -27.15
C SER A 156 10.28 9.65 -26.05
N LEU A 157 10.70 8.38 -25.94
CA LEU A 157 10.23 7.52 -24.86
C LEU A 157 10.67 8.11 -23.51
N PRO A 158 9.77 8.13 -22.51
CA PRO A 158 10.16 8.48 -21.16
C PRO A 158 11.15 7.43 -20.62
N MET A 159 12.00 7.85 -19.69
CA MET A 159 12.93 6.95 -19.02
C MET A 159 12.17 5.85 -18.27
N SER A 160 12.73 4.65 -18.29
CA SER A 160 12.33 3.54 -17.43
C SER A 160 12.69 3.79 -15.96
N ASP A 161 12.07 3.03 -15.05
CA ASP A 161 12.39 3.08 -13.62
C ASP A 161 13.88 2.85 -13.36
N GLN A 162 14.51 1.94 -14.10
CA GLN A 162 15.95 1.67 -13.97
C GLN A 162 16.79 2.88 -14.41
N GLU A 163 16.48 3.51 -15.54
CA GLU A 163 17.19 4.71 -16.00
C GLU A 163 17.00 5.88 -15.03
N ARG A 164 15.81 6.00 -14.41
CA ARG A 164 15.53 6.99 -13.36
C ARG A 164 16.34 6.73 -12.09
N GLU A 165 16.44 5.48 -11.65
CA GLU A 165 17.30 5.08 -10.52
C GLU A 165 18.78 5.41 -10.79
N GLU A 166 19.26 5.11 -12.00
CA GLU A 166 20.63 5.42 -12.43
C GLU A 166 20.88 6.93 -12.48
N ARG A 167 19.93 7.72 -13.00
CA ARG A 167 19.98 9.20 -12.97
C ARG A 167 20.07 9.72 -11.54
N MET A 168 19.26 9.18 -10.63
CA MET A 168 19.23 9.58 -9.23
C MET A 168 20.53 9.20 -8.49
N ALA A 169 21.23 8.15 -8.90
CA ALA A 169 22.53 7.78 -8.35
C ALA A 169 23.63 8.83 -8.62
N GLY A 170 23.44 9.71 -9.60
CA GLY A 170 24.32 10.86 -9.85
C GLY A 170 24.24 11.96 -8.79
N TYR A 171 23.23 11.93 -7.92
CA TYR A 171 23.00 12.92 -6.87
C TYR A 171 23.40 12.38 -5.49
N GLN A 172 23.92 13.25 -4.62
CA GLN A 172 24.30 12.92 -3.25
C GLN A 172 23.10 12.76 -2.28
N VAL A 173 22.06 12.04 -2.70
CA VAL A 173 20.89 11.68 -1.87
C VAL A 173 21.11 10.32 -1.17
N SER A 174 20.32 10.00 -0.15
CA SER A 174 20.34 8.65 0.43
C SER A 174 19.68 7.63 -0.51
N SER A 175 20.03 6.34 -0.39
CA SER A 175 19.38 5.28 -1.19
C SER A 175 17.87 5.21 -0.96
N ASP A 176 17.42 5.48 0.27
CA ASP A 176 16.00 5.53 0.62
C ASP A 176 15.31 6.75 -0.02
N GLN A 177 15.93 7.93 0.05
CA GLN A 177 15.42 9.14 -0.61
C GLN A 177 15.29 8.95 -2.12
N ALA A 178 16.32 8.39 -2.78
CA ALA A 178 16.28 8.12 -4.22
C ALA A 178 15.11 7.20 -4.59
N LYS A 179 14.95 6.08 -3.86
CA LYS A 179 13.84 5.14 -4.08
C LYS A 179 12.48 5.80 -3.88
N GLN A 180 12.32 6.59 -2.82
CA GLN A 180 11.04 7.28 -2.56
C GLN A 180 10.73 8.34 -3.62
N LEU A 181 11.73 9.08 -4.10
CA LEU A 181 11.55 10.06 -5.17
C LEU A 181 11.08 9.38 -6.46
N VAL A 182 11.72 8.29 -6.87
CA VAL A 182 11.32 7.53 -8.07
C VAL A 182 9.95 6.88 -7.88
N ALA A 183 9.72 6.20 -6.75
CA ALA A 183 8.45 5.49 -6.49
C ALA A 183 7.23 6.42 -6.39
N ARG A 184 7.45 7.71 -6.06
CA ARG A 184 6.40 8.74 -6.02
C ARG A 184 6.37 9.62 -7.27
N GLU A 185 7.17 9.31 -8.28
CA GLU A 185 7.27 10.09 -9.53
C GLU A 185 7.70 11.57 -9.30
N LEU A 186 8.49 11.81 -8.25
CA LEU A 186 8.98 13.14 -7.86
C LEU A 186 10.43 13.41 -8.30
N ASP A 187 11.05 12.46 -8.99
CA ASP A 187 12.45 12.54 -9.41
C ASP A 187 12.68 13.61 -10.49
N ASP A 188 11.73 13.82 -11.41
CA ASP A 188 11.79 14.93 -12.37
C ASP A 188 11.75 16.30 -11.66
N VAL A 189 10.81 16.48 -10.72
CA VAL A 189 10.71 17.70 -9.90
C VAL A 189 12.02 17.96 -9.14
N TYR A 190 12.59 16.89 -8.56
CA TYR A 190 13.87 16.98 -7.87
C TYR A 190 14.98 17.44 -8.81
N VAL A 191 15.16 16.77 -9.95
CA VAL A 191 16.24 17.03 -10.92
C VAL A 191 16.15 18.41 -11.54
N ASP A 192 14.94 18.85 -11.90
CA ASP A 192 14.72 20.15 -12.56
C ASP A 192 15.06 21.33 -11.64
N HIS A 193 14.92 21.15 -10.32
CA HIS A 193 15.05 22.24 -9.36
C HIS A 193 16.32 22.17 -8.50
N VAL A 194 16.97 21.01 -8.36
CA VAL A 194 18.09 20.82 -7.40
C VAL A 194 19.19 21.86 -7.56
N GLY A 195 19.57 22.22 -8.80
CA GLY A 195 20.58 23.25 -9.08
C GLY A 195 21.84 23.11 -8.20
N GLU A 196 22.21 24.18 -7.50
CA GLU A 196 23.32 24.21 -6.54
C GLU A 196 22.88 23.95 -5.08
N MET A 197 21.61 23.57 -4.85
CA MET A 197 21.07 23.35 -3.51
C MET A 197 21.62 22.07 -2.86
N PRO A 198 21.61 21.96 -1.53
CA PRO A 198 22.01 20.73 -0.85
C PRO A 198 21.11 19.55 -1.23
N HIS A 199 21.67 18.56 -1.93
CA HIS A 199 20.93 17.44 -2.52
C HIS A 199 20.01 16.74 -1.51
N LYS A 200 20.53 16.37 -0.33
CA LYS A 200 19.73 15.71 0.72
C LYS A 200 18.64 16.59 1.31
N GLY A 201 18.93 17.89 1.45
CA GLY A 201 17.98 18.88 1.98
C GLY A 201 16.81 19.07 1.02
N TRP A 202 17.12 19.25 -0.27
CA TRP A 202 16.13 19.35 -1.32
C TRP A 202 15.28 18.08 -1.44
N ALA A 203 15.91 16.91 -1.43
CA ALA A 203 15.18 15.63 -1.46
C ALA A 203 14.19 15.51 -0.30
N SER A 204 14.56 15.92 0.92
CA SER A 204 13.64 15.95 2.06
C SER A 204 12.48 16.92 1.85
N VAL A 205 12.75 18.15 1.38
CA VAL A 205 11.69 19.15 1.16
C VAL A 205 10.68 18.65 0.11
N VAL A 206 11.15 18.08 -0.99
CA VAL A 206 10.29 17.52 -2.05
C VAL A 206 9.45 16.35 -1.53
N LEU A 207 10.06 15.45 -0.74
CA LEU A 207 9.34 14.30 -0.18
C LEU A 207 8.30 14.70 0.89
N GLU A 208 8.55 15.77 1.63
CA GLU A 208 7.65 16.27 2.68
C GLU A 208 6.54 17.18 2.13
N ASN A 209 6.73 17.80 0.96
CA ASN A 209 5.84 18.81 0.39
C ASN A 209 5.52 18.54 -1.09
N ASP A 210 5.08 17.33 -1.42
CA ASP A 210 4.81 16.90 -2.80
C ASP A 210 3.58 17.54 -3.44
N GLU A 211 2.67 18.12 -2.64
CA GLU A 211 1.51 18.87 -3.14
C GLU A 211 1.81 20.37 -3.35
N ALA A 212 2.94 20.86 -2.84
CA ALA A 212 3.31 22.28 -2.94
C ALA A 212 4.00 22.60 -4.28
N GLN A 213 3.97 23.87 -4.66
CA GLN A 213 4.66 24.34 -5.87
C GLN A 213 6.18 24.16 -5.73
N PRO A 214 6.86 23.43 -6.64
CA PRO A 214 8.30 23.18 -6.56
C PRO A 214 9.13 24.46 -6.47
N GLU A 215 8.72 25.53 -7.15
CA GLU A 215 9.40 26.82 -7.13
C GLU A 215 9.34 27.49 -5.75
N LEU A 216 8.20 27.37 -5.05
CA LEU A 216 8.06 27.86 -3.68
C LEU A 216 8.97 27.07 -2.74
N CYS A 217 8.93 25.74 -2.80
CA CYS A 217 9.77 24.87 -2.00
C CYS A 217 11.27 25.16 -2.20
N ALA A 218 11.70 25.34 -3.45
CA ALA A 218 13.06 25.69 -3.79
C ALA A 218 13.45 27.09 -3.25
N THR A 219 12.54 28.06 -3.31
CA THR A 219 12.77 29.42 -2.80
C THR A 219 12.90 29.42 -1.28
N VAL A 220 12.02 28.71 -0.57
CA VAL A 220 12.10 28.54 0.90
C VAL A 220 13.43 27.89 1.30
N LEU A 221 13.86 26.84 0.60
CA LEU A 221 15.13 26.19 0.88
C LEU A 221 16.32 27.15 0.67
N LYS A 222 16.29 28.00 -0.36
CA LYS A 222 17.34 29.03 -0.57
C LYS A 222 17.41 30.04 0.57
N VAL A 223 16.27 30.52 1.08
CA VAL A 223 16.23 31.43 2.23
C VAL A 223 16.79 30.75 3.49
N LYS A 224 16.50 29.45 3.67
CA LYS A 224 17.10 28.67 4.76
C LYS A 224 18.63 28.56 4.61
N GLU A 225 19.15 28.35 3.41
CA GLU A 225 20.60 28.28 3.18
C GLU A 225 21.30 29.64 3.32
N GLN A 226 20.58 30.75 3.16
CA GLN A 226 21.06 32.11 3.48
C GLN A 226 21.12 32.39 4.99
N GLY A 227 20.50 31.53 5.81
CA GLY A 227 20.49 31.65 7.27
C GLY A 227 19.36 32.51 7.82
N ASP A 228 18.38 32.90 7.00
CA ASP A 228 17.29 33.80 7.42
C ASP A 228 16.13 33.06 8.09
N ILE A 229 16.04 31.73 7.93
CA ILE A 229 15.02 30.88 8.55
C ILE A 229 15.61 29.56 9.07
N THR A 230 14.98 28.98 10.09
CA THR A 230 15.35 27.65 10.61
C THR A 230 14.76 26.52 9.77
N ARG A 231 15.39 25.34 9.82
CA ARG A 231 14.91 24.12 9.15
C ARG A 231 13.48 23.75 9.57
N GLU A 232 13.15 23.88 10.86
CA GLU A 232 11.85 23.46 11.40
C GLU A 232 10.70 24.34 10.89
N SER A 233 10.99 25.60 10.57
CA SER A 233 10.00 26.56 10.05
C SER A 233 9.65 26.39 8.58
N MET A 234 10.42 25.61 7.80
CA MET A 234 10.25 25.54 6.35
C MET A 234 8.86 25.05 5.94
N ASN A 235 8.35 23.99 6.59
CA ASN A 235 7.04 23.42 6.23
C ASN A 235 5.89 24.37 6.58
N ASP A 236 5.97 25.09 7.70
CA ASP A 236 4.97 26.10 8.09
C ASP A 236 4.96 27.28 7.10
N ILE A 237 6.13 27.72 6.66
CA ILE A 237 6.28 28.78 5.66
C ILE A 237 5.73 28.31 4.30
N ILE A 238 6.09 27.09 3.85
CA ILE A 238 5.54 26.52 2.62
C ILE A 238 4.02 26.48 2.68
N ALA A 239 3.45 26.01 3.80
CA ALA A 239 2.00 25.97 4.02
C ALA A 239 1.35 27.36 3.98
N ALA A 240 2.01 28.38 4.54
CA ALA A 240 1.49 29.76 4.55
C ALA A 240 1.45 30.42 3.17
N PHE A 241 2.37 30.03 2.27
CA PHE A 241 2.51 30.61 0.94
C PHE A 241 2.02 29.70 -0.20
N VAL A 242 1.31 28.61 0.10
CA VAL A 242 0.75 27.72 -0.93
C VAL A 242 -0.08 28.52 -1.95
N GLY A 243 0.24 28.34 -3.23
CA GLY A 243 -0.43 29.02 -4.34
C GLY A 243 0.06 30.46 -4.60
N GLN A 244 1.08 30.92 -3.89
CA GLN A 244 1.73 32.21 -4.09
C GLN A 244 3.17 32.02 -4.58
N GLN A 245 3.72 33.04 -5.24
CA GLN A 245 5.15 33.10 -5.60
C GLN A 245 5.83 34.25 -4.86
N PRO A 246 6.08 34.10 -3.54
CA PRO A 246 6.76 35.12 -2.78
C PRO A 246 8.22 35.25 -3.20
N THR A 247 8.79 36.45 -3.09
CA THR A 247 10.22 36.66 -3.28
C THR A 247 11.01 36.17 -2.06
N LEU A 248 12.33 35.97 -2.21
CA LEU A 248 13.23 35.62 -1.10
C LEU A 248 13.07 36.57 0.09
N GLU A 249 12.96 37.88 -0.19
CA GLU A 249 12.79 38.94 0.81
C GLU A 249 11.46 38.83 1.56
N GLN A 250 10.38 38.46 0.88
CA GLN A 250 9.06 38.30 1.51
C GLN A 250 9.04 37.10 2.45
N ILE A 251 9.69 36.00 2.06
CA ILE A 251 9.84 34.82 2.92
C ILE A 251 10.71 35.15 4.13
N ALA A 252 11.84 35.83 3.94
CA ALA A 252 12.72 36.25 5.03
C ALA A 252 12.02 37.19 6.02
N ALA A 253 11.28 38.18 5.51
CA ALA A 253 10.50 39.11 6.34
C ALA A 253 9.38 38.40 7.12
N TYR A 254 8.70 37.42 6.49
CA TYR A 254 7.73 36.57 7.18
C TYR A 254 8.40 35.73 8.28
N GLY A 255 9.58 35.19 7.99
CA GLY A 255 10.40 34.45 8.95
C GLY A 255 10.73 35.30 10.19
N GLU A 256 11.21 36.53 9.99
CA GLU A 256 11.53 37.46 11.08
C GLU A 256 10.28 37.85 11.88
N ALA A 257 9.17 38.19 11.21
CA ALA A 257 7.93 38.59 11.86
C ALA A 257 7.30 37.49 12.74
N ASN A 258 7.55 36.21 12.41
CA ASN A 258 7.02 35.06 13.14
C ASN A 258 8.07 34.37 14.03
N GLY A 259 9.25 34.96 14.20
CA GLY A 259 10.29 34.43 15.09
C GLY A 259 10.99 33.16 14.58
N TYR A 260 11.01 32.94 13.27
CA TYR A 260 11.66 31.80 12.62
C TYR A 260 13.12 32.05 12.23
N LYS A 261 13.61 33.28 12.41
CA LYS A 261 15.02 33.64 12.16
C LYS A 261 15.93 33.01 13.23
N PRO A 262 17.02 32.34 12.83
CA PRO A 262 18.02 31.85 13.78
C PRO A 262 18.56 32.97 14.67
N ALA A 263 18.72 32.72 15.96
CA ALA A 263 19.38 33.67 16.87
C ALA A 263 20.85 33.91 16.44
N ASP A 264 21.30 35.17 16.47
CA ASP A 264 22.70 35.54 16.16
C ASP A 264 23.67 34.82 17.12
N GLU A 265 24.75 34.25 16.59
CA GLU A 265 25.71 33.44 17.36
C GLU A 265 26.29 34.20 18.57
N GLY A 266 26.44 35.53 18.46
CA GLY A 266 26.92 36.40 19.53
C GLY A 266 25.95 36.54 20.71
N ASP A 267 24.66 36.74 20.43
CA ASP A 267 23.61 36.82 21.46
C ASP A 267 23.34 35.44 22.09
N LEU A 268 23.47 34.38 21.28
CA LEU A 268 23.33 33.01 21.75
C LEU A 268 24.43 32.62 22.74
N ALA A 269 25.69 32.94 22.45
CA ALA A 269 26.80 32.65 23.35
C ALA A 269 26.67 33.39 24.69
N ALA A 270 26.30 34.67 24.68
CA ALA A 270 26.10 35.46 25.89
C ALA A 270 24.94 34.91 26.75
N THR A 271 23.83 34.52 26.12
CA THR A 271 22.67 33.96 26.81
C THR A 271 22.98 32.59 27.41
N ILE A 272 23.66 31.71 26.66
CA ILE A 272 24.11 30.41 27.16
C ILE A 272 25.06 30.59 28.35
N GLN A 273 26.00 31.53 28.25
CA GLN A 273 26.94 31.80 29.33
C GLN A 273 26.23 32.26 30.60
N SER A 274 25.26 33.17 30.49
CA SER A 274 24.43 33.62 31.62
C SER A 274 23.66 32.46 32.27
N ILE A 275 23.04 31.58 31.48
CA ILE A 275 22.28 30.42 31.99
C ILE A 275 23.20 29.43 32.72
N VAL A 276 24.40 29.20 32.18
CA VAL A 276 25.41 28.34 32.79
C VAL A 276 25.97 28.97 34.08
N GLU A 277 26.09 30.30 34.14
CA GLU A 277 26.48 31.04 35.34
C GLU A 277 25.42 30.96 36.46
N GLU A 278 24.15 31.21 36.13
CA GLU A 278 23.03 31.12 37.07
C GLU A 278 22.87 29.71 37.65
N ARG A 279 23.24 28.69 36.88
CA ARG A 279 23.17 27.27 37.30
C ARG A 279 24.54 26.65 37.54
N SER A 280 25.51 27.46 37.94
CA SER A 280 26.89 27.03 38.13
C SER A 280 27.05 25.92 39.19
N ASP A 281 26.26 25.95 40.26
CA ASP A 281 26.28 24.89 41.29
C ASP A 281 25.82 23.52 40.73
N PHE A 282 24.83 23.54 39.84
CA PHE A 282 24.33 22.34 39.16
C PHE A 282 25.34 21.76 38.17
N VAL A 283 26.09 22.63 37.49
CA VAL A 283 27.18 22.23 36.59
C VAL A 283 28.35 21.63 37.38
N LYS A 284 28.70 22.18 38.54
CA LYS A 284 29.75 21.63 39.42
C LYS A 284 29.39 20.27 40.01
N GLU A 285 28.12 20.03 40.33
CA GLU A 285 27.66 18.77 40.91
C GLU A 285 27.57 17.63 39.86
N ARG A 286 27.11 17.94 38.64
CA ARG A 286 26.85 16.92 37.60
C ARG A 286 27.87 16.87 36.46
N GLY A 287 28.77 17.85 36.35
CA GLY A 287 29.73 17.97 35.26
C GLY A 287 29.06 17.92 33.89
N MET A 288 29.62 17.13 32.97
CA MET A 288 29.06 16.93 31.62
C MET A 288 27.67 16.27 31.60
N GLY A 289 27.20 15.69 32.71
CA GLY A 289 25.82 15.21 32.85
C GLY A 289 24.76 16.33 32.92
N ALA A 290 25.17 17.59 33.12
CA ALA A 290 24.28 18.75 33.11
C ALA A 290 23.84 19.17 31.69
N MET A 291 24.46 18.62 30.64
CA MET A 291 24.25 19.03 29.24
C MET A 291 22.80 18.83 28.78
N GLY A 292 22.21 17.65 29.02
CA GLY A 292 20.82 17.37 28.63
C GLY A 292 19.79 18.30 29.29
N PRO A 293 19.80 18.43 30.64
CA PRO A 293 18.89 19.34 31.34
C PRO A 293 19.08 20.81 30.95
N LEU A 294 20.31 21.28 30.74
CA LEU A 294 20.58 22.65 30.33
C LEU A 294 20.20 22.91 28.88
N MET A 295 20.32 21.90 28.00
CA MET A 295 19.87 22.00 26.60
C MET A 295 18.38 22.34 26.51
N GLY A 296 17.55 21.72 27.35
CA GLY A 296 16.11 22.01 27.39
C GLY A 296 15.80 23.45 27.85
N VAL A 297 16.56 23.97 28.82
CA VAL A 297 16.38 25.35 29.34
C VAL A 297 16.86 26.38 28.32
N VAL A 298 18.00 26.14 27.68
CA VAL A 298 18.53 27.03 26.64
C VAL A 298 17.57 27.06 25.45
N MET A 299 17.07 25.92 24.99
CA MET A 299 16.10 25.87 23.89
C MET A 299 14.78 26.57 24.22
N GLN A 300 14.30 26.48 25.48
CA GLN A 300 13.13 27.26 25.92
C GLN A 300 13.37 28.77 25.95
N THR A 301 14.60 29.20 26.23
CA THR A 301 14.92 30.62 26.43
C THR A 301 15.27 31.31 25.12
N VAL A 302 15.98 30.63 24.22
CA VAL A 302 16.49 31.23 22.98
C VAL A 302 15.59 30.93 21.76
N GLY A 303 14.59 30.06 21.91
CA GLY A 303 13.62 29.78 20.84
C GLY A 303 14.28 29.09 19.63
N ALA A 304 14.00 29.59 18.43
CA ALA A 304 14.44 29.05 17.14
C ALA A 304 15.96 29.23 16.92
N ALA A 305 16.78 28.48 17.64
CA ALA A 305 18.24 28.46 17.47
C ALA A 305 18.70 27.13 16.84
N ASP A 306 19.75 27.16 16.02
CA ASP A 306 20.32 25.94 15.43
C ASP A 306 20.85 25.01 16.54
N GLY A 307 20.19 23.86 16.73
CA GLY A 307 20.52 22.94 17.80
C GLY A 307 21.94 22.37 17.77
N LYS A 308 22.60 22.36 16.60
CA LYS A 308 24.01 21.98 16.49
C LYS A 308 24.91 23.08 17.04
N VAL A 309 24.61 24.34 16.75
CA VAL A 309 25.34 25.51 17.27
C VAL A 309 25.13 25.63 18.79
N VAL A 310 23.89 25.53 19.26
CA VAL A 310 23.54 25.53 20.69
C VAL A 310 24.29 24.42 21.43
N SER A 311 24.28 23.19 20.90
CA SER A 311 24.98 22.07 21.53
C SER A 311 26.49 22.27 21.59
N ALA A 312 27.10 22.92 20.60
CA ALA A 312 28.52 23.19 20.58
C ALA A 312 28.90 24.27 21.61
N LEU A 313 28.15 25.38 21.64
CA LEU A 313 28.36 26.49 22.57
C LEU A 313 28.10 26.09 24.02
N LEU A 314 27.02 25.35 24.29
CA LEU A 314 26.70 24.87 25.63
C LEU A 314 27.77 23.91 26.17
N ARG A 315 28.32 23.04 25.30
CA ARG A 315 29.42 22.14 25.66
C ARG A 315 30.68 22.95 26.03
N ALA A 316 31.03 23.95 25.23
CA ALA A 316 32.19 24.80 25.50
C ALA A 316 32.03 25.60 26.81
N ALA A 317 30.84 26.16 27.06
CA ALA A 317 30.53 26.92 28.27
C ALA A 317 30.60 26.06 29.55
N ILE A 318 30.11 24.81 29.49
CA ILE A 318 30.21 23.86 30.61
C ILE A 318 31.67 23.47 30.86
N GLN A 319 32.45 23.18 29.81
CA GLN A 319 33.88 22.84 29.96
C GLN A 319 34.69 23.99 30.55
N GLY A 320 34.48 25.23 30.11
CA GLY A 320 35.17 26.41 30.65
C GLY A 320 34.82 26.76 32.11
N LYS A 321 33.78 26.14 32.69
CA LYS A 321 33.43 26.24 34.13
C LYS A 321 33.92 25.05 34.96
N MET A 322 34.40 24.00 34.31
CA MET A 322 34.98 22.82 34.95
C MET A 322 36.51 22.95 35.14
N GLU A 323 37.16 23.84 34.38
CA GLU A 323 38.53 24.32 34.63
C GLU A 323 38.55 25.39 35.74
#